data_AF-A0A954JC29-F1
#
_entry.id   AF-A0A954JC29-F1
#
_cell.length_a   1.000
_cell.length_b   1.000
_cell.length_c   1.000
_cell.angle_alpha   90.00
_cell.angle_beta   90.00
_cell.angle_gamma   90.00
#
_symmetry.space_group_name_H-M   'P 1'
#
loop_
_entity.id
_entity.type
_entity.pdbx_description
1 polymer ?
#
loop_
_entity_poly.entity_id
_entity_poly.type
_entity_poly.pdbx_seq_one_letter_code
_entity_poly.pdbx_strand_id
1 'polypeptide(L)'
;MGFFERYLTVWVGLCILGGIVLGKLAPGLAKSLDAMAIYVDNAPVVSIPIAICLFFMMYPIMVKIDFGEVLRAGKAFKPVALTLFINWAIKPFTMYLIASFFLGTLFLGVIGPD
;
A
#
# COMPACT_ATOMS: atom_id res chain seq x y z
N MET A 1 21.17 16.60 0.31
CA MET A 1 20.17 15.88 -0.50
C MET A 1 20.92 15.02 -1.50
N GLY A 2 20.93 13.71 -1.29
CA GLY A 2 21.61 12.78 -2.18
C GLY A 2 20.95 12.74 -3.57
N PHE A 3 21.68 12.30 -4.59
CA PHE A 3 21.14 12.13 -5.95
C PHE A 3 19.88 11.25 -5.96
N PHE A 4 19.86 10.18 -5.15
CA PHE A 4 18.71 9.28 -5.02
C PHE A 4 17.45 9.97 -4.45
N GLU A 5 17.59 10.75 -3.38
CA GLU A 5 16.48 11.48 -2.75
C GLU A 5 15.88 12.52 -3.69
N ARG A 6 16.74 13.19 -4.48
CA ARG A 6 16.32 14.22 -5.42
C ARG A 6 15.49 13.67 -6.58
N TYR A 7 15.79 12.46 -7.04
CA TYR A 7 15.12 11.83 -8.18
C TYR A 7 14.18 10.69 -7.76
N LEU A 8 13.78 10.62 -6.49
CA LEU A 8 12.96 9.52 -5.95
C LEU A 8 11.69 9.27 -6.77
N THR A 9 10.98 10.33 -7.18
CA THR A 9 9.78 10.21 -8.02
C THR A 9 10.07 9.55 -9.38
N VAL A 10 11.23 9.86 -9.99
CA VAL A 10 11.65 9.25 -11.27
C VAL A 10 11.97 7.77 -11.06
N TRP A 11 12.71 7.44 -10.00
CA TRP A 11 13.03 6.05 -9.66
C TRP A 11 11.78 5.23 -9.38
N VAL A 12 10.82 5.77 -8.63
CA VAL A 12 9.52 5.12 -8.38
C VAL A 12 8.76 4.89 -9.68
N GLY A 13 8.72 5.89 -10.57
CA GLY A 13 8.11 5.75 -11.90
C GLY A 13 8.77 4.65 -12.74
N LEU A 14 10.11 4.58 -12.75
CA LEU A 14 10.85 3.53 -13.44
C LEU A 14 10.58 2.14 -12.85
N CYS A 15 10.50 2.01 -11.53
CA CYS A 15 10.13 0.75 -10.87
C CYS A 15 8.71 0.29 -11.26
N ILE A 16 7.74 1.20 -11.34
CA ILE A 16 6.37 0.88 -11.77
C ILE A 16 6.36 0.38 -13.22
N LEU A 17 6.97 1.13 -14.14
CA LEU A 17 7.04 0.74 -15.55
C LEU A 17 7.79 -0.58 -15.76
N GLY A 18 8.93 -0.74 -15.09
CA GLY A 18 9.71 -1.98 -15.11
C GLY A 18 8.92 -3.16 -14.57
N GLY A 19 8.19 -2.98 -13.46
CA GLY A 19 7.31 -4.00 -12.90
C GLY A 19 6.19 -4.43 -13.86
N ILE A 20 5.55 -3.49 -14.54
CA ILE A 20 4.50 -3.79 -15.54
C ILE A 20 5.07 -4.60 -16.71
N VAL A 21 6.22 -4.18 -17.26
CA VAL A 21 6.88 -4.88 -18.38
C VAL A 21 7.33 -6.28 -17.96
N LEU A 22 7.91 -6.42 -16.77
CA LEU A 22 8.36 -7.70 -16.24
C LEU A 22 7.17 -8.65 -16.00
N GLY A 23 6.06 -8.14 -15.45
CA GLY A 23 4.82 -8.92 -15.25
C GLY A 23 4.20 -9.40 -16.57
N LYS A 24 4.34 -8.63 -17.66
CA LYS A 24 3.88 -9.01 -19.00
C LYS A 24 4.79 -10.05 -19.66
N LEU A 25 6.11 -9.96 -19.49
CA LEU A 25 7.09 -10.86 -20.12
C LEU A 25 7.27 -12.19 -19.37
N ALA A 26 7.09 -12.18 -18.05
CA ALA A 26 7.25 -13.35 -17.18
C ALA A 26 6.00 -13.60 -16.31
N PRO A 27 4.85 -13.96 -16.92
CA PRO A 27 3.62 -14.26 -16.18
C PRO A 27 3.80 -15.46 -15.22
N GLY A 28 4.77 -16.34 -15.49
CA GLY A 28 5.17 -17.42 -14.60
C GLY A 28 5.77 -16.94 -13.28
N LEU A 29 6.57 -15.86 -13.29
CA LEU A 29 7.12 -15.27 -12.06
C LEU A 29 6.04 -14.58 -11.23
N ALA A 30 5.11 -13.87 -11.88
CA ALA A 30 3.94 -13.31 -11.19
C ALA A 30 3.10 -14.42 -10.53
N LYS A 31 2.81 -15.50 -11.27
CA LYS A 31 2.11 -16.67 -10.71
C LYS A 31 2.87 -17.38 -9.59
N SER A 32 4.21 -17.48 -9.66
CA SER A 32 5.00 -18.07 -8.57
C SER A 32 5.06 -17.19 -7.32
N LEU A 33 5.07 -15.86 -7.48
CA LEU A 33 4.98 -14.90 -6.38
C LEU A 33 3.58 -14.89 -5.74
N ASP A 34 2.53 -15.01 -6.56
CA ASP A 34 1.16 -15.20 -6.10
C ASP A 34 0.98 -16.57 -5.43
N ALA A 35 1.61 -17.63 -5.94
CA ALA A 35 1.58 -18.96 -5.32
C ALA A 35 2.34 -19.01 -3.98
N MET A 36 3.29 -18.08 -3.78
CA MET A 36 3.96 -17.84 -2.50
C MET A 36 3.17 -16.85 -1.62
N ALA A 37 1.91 -16.55 -1.96
CA ALA A 37 1.01 -15.82 -1.10
C ALA A 37 0.36 -16.70 -0.05
N ILE A 38 0.15 -16.09 1.11
CA ILE A 38 -0.66 -16.71 2.16
C ILE A 38 -2.12 -16.51 1.72
N TYR A 39 -2.75 -17.63 1.38
CA TYR A 39 -4.16 -17.68 1.04
C TYR A 39 -4.99 -17.76 2.33
N VAL A 40 -5.95 -16.85 2.49
CA VAL A 40 -7.02 -16.94 3.50
C VAL A 40 -8.33 -16.92 2.72
N ASP A 41 -9.20 -17.91 2.93
CA ASP A 41 -10.49 -18.02 2.24
C ASP A 41 -10.43 -17.89 0.70
N ASN A 42 -9.48 -18.58 0.06
CA ASN A 42 -9.24 -18.57 -1.39
C ASN A 42 -8.84 -17.21 -2.00
N ALA A 43 -8.56 -16.20 -1.18
CA ALA A 43 -8.02 -14.92 -1.62
C ALA A 43 -6.53 -14.82 -1.23
N PRO A 44 -5.63 -14.46 -2.17
CA PRO A 44 -4.26 -14.12 -1.82
C PRO A 44 -4.28 -12.81 -1.01
N VAL A 45 -4.05 -12.90 0.31
CA VAL A 45 -4.14 -11.72 1.20
C VAL A 45 -2.83 -10.93 1.16
N VAL A 46 -1.70 -11.61 1.30
CA VAL A 46 -0.35 -11.00 1.21
C VAL A 46 0.68 -12.03 0.73
N SER A 47 1.49 -11.66 -0.26
CA SER A 47 2.66 -12.45 -0.69
C SER A 47 3.76 -12.47 0.38
N ILE A 48 4.35 -13.63 0.68
CA ILE A 48 5.44 -13.73 1.69
C ILE A 48 6.59 -12.74 1.41
N PRO A 49 7.08 -12.57 0.16
CA PRO A 49 8.11 -11.58 -0.14
C PRO A 49 7.69 -10.13 0.19
N ILE A 50 6.43 -9.78 -0.12
CA ILE A 50 5.89 -8.43 0.16
C ILE A 50 5.77 -8.22 1.67
N ALA A 51 5.30 -9.22 2.41
CA ALA A 51 5.22 -9.17 3.86
C ALA A 51 6.59 -8.91 4.51
N ILE A 52 7.65 -9.57 4.02
CA ILE A 52 9.03 -9.35 4.48
C ILE A 52 9.48 -7.92 4.19
N CYS A 53 9.24 -7.40 2.97
CA CYS A 53 9.57 -6.02 2.63
C CYS A 53 8.82 -5.00 3.51
N LEU A 54 7.52 -5.20 3.74
CA LEU A 54 6.72 -4.35 4.62
C LEU A 54 7.21 -4.40 6.07
N PHE A 55 7.60 -5.59 6.55
CA PHE A 55 8.20 -5.74 7.87
C PHE A 55 9.50 -4.94 8.00
N PHE A 56 10.41 -5.03 7.02
CA PHE A 56 11.64 -4.24 7.01
C PHE A 56 11.41 -2.74 6.84
N MET A 57 10.30 -2.30 6.25
CA MET A 57 9.93 -0.88 6.21
C MET A 57 9.39 -0.39 7.56
N MET A 58 8.61 -1.22 8.25
CA MET A 58 7.98 -0.86 9.54
C MET A 58 8.96 -0.94 10.71
N TYR A 59 9.83 -1.95 10.72
CA TYR A 59 10.74 -2.24 11.83
C TYR A 59 11.65 -1.05 12.22
N PRO A 60 12.32 -0.34 11.28
CA PRO A 60 13.16 0.80 11.61
C PRO A 60 12.39 1.95 12.24
N ILE A 61 11.12 2.15 11.85
CA ILE A 61 10.28 3.18 12.44
C ILE A 61 9.92 2.78 13.87
N MET A 62 9.50 1.52 14.08
CA MET A 62 9.13 1.01 15.40
C MET A 62 10.26 1.11 16.43
N VAL A 63 11.49 0.74 16.06
CA VAL A 63 12.65 0.77 16.97
C VAL A 63 13.10 2.22 17.28
N LYS A 64 12.80 3.17 16.40
CA LYS A 64 13.12 4.59 16.60
C LYS A 64 12.08 5.35 17.44
N ILE A 65 10.92 4.77 17.70
CA ILE A 65 9.87 5.42 18.51
C ILE A 65 10.28 5.38 19.98
N ASP A 66 10.44 6.55 20.59
CA ASP A 66 10.61 6.71 22.03
C ASP A 66 9.24 6.64 22.73
N PHE A 67 9.12 5.82 23.77
CA PHE A 67 7.90 5.69 24.57
C PHE A 67 7.44 7.02 25.20
N GLY A 68 8.36 7.95 25.47
CA GLY A 68 8.05 9.29 25.95
C GLY A 68 7.28 10.14 24.93
N GLU A 69 7.55 9.97 23.63
CA GLU A 69 6.78 10.63 22.56
C GLU A 69 5.38 10.06 22.43
N VAL A 70 5.23 8.74 22.59
CA VAL A 70 3.92 8.08 22.61
C VAL A 70 3.08 8.61 23.77
N LEU A 71 3.66 8.76 24.95
CA LEU A 71 2.96 9.31 26.12
C LEU A 71 2.54 10.78 25.92
N ARG A 72 3.39 11.59 25.28
CA ARG A 72 3.06 12.97 24.91
C ARG A 72 1.98 13.04 23.84
N ALA A 73 2.01 12.17 22.84
CA ALA A 73 0.97 12.07 21.82
C ALA A 73 -0.39 11.69 22.45
N GLY A 74 -0.40 10.78 23.43
CA GLY A 74 -1.60 10.43 24.19
C GLY A 74 -2.21 11.61 24.97
N LYS A 75 -1.38 12.53 25.49
CA LYS A 75 -1.85 13.76 26.15
C LYS A 75 -2.51 14.74 25.15
N ALA A 76 -2.14 14.69 23.87
CA ALA A 76 -2.74 15.47 22.80
C ALA A 76 -3.93 14.74 22.15
N PHE A 77 -4.91 14.34 22.96
CA PHE A 77 -6.03 13.49 22.51
C PHE A 77 -6.85 14.09 21.36
N LYS A 78 -7.17 15.39 21.39
CA LYS A 78 -7.99 16.04 20.35
C LYS A 78 -7.38 15.93 18.95
N PRO A 79 -6.13 16.36 18.70
CA PRO A 79 -5.54 16.24 17.37
C PRO A 79 -5.28 14.79 16.97
N VAL A 80 -4.85 13.92 17.88
CA VAL A 80 -4.60 12.49 17.58
C VAL A 80 -5.89 11.74 17.24
N ALA A 81 -6.97 11.98 17.97
CA ALA A 81 -8.27 11.38 17.68
C ALA A 81 -8.83 11.87 16.34
N LEU A 82 -8.65 13.15 16.02
CA LEU A 82 -9.08 13.69 14.73
C LEU A 82 -8.32 13.06 13.56
N THR A 83 -6.99 12.93 13.65
CA THR A 83 -6.20 12.29 12.60
C THR A 83 -6.54 10.82 12.46
N LEU A 84 -6.76 10.11 13.57
CA LEU A 84 -7.18 8.72 13.55
C LEU A 84 -8.56 8.56 12.91
N PHE A 85 -9.52 9.42 13.27
CA PHE A 85 -10.87 9.42 12.69
C PHE A 85 -10.84 9.68 11.19
N ILE A 86 -10.10 10.68 10.73
CA ILE A 86 -9.98 10.95 9.29
C ILE A 86 -9.31 9.76 8.57
N ASN A 87 -8.23 9.21 9.15
CA ASN A 87 -7.45 8.14 8.51
C ASN A 87 -8.20 6.81 8.45
N TRP A 88 -8.93 6.45 9.51
CA TRP A 88 -9.60 5.16 9.63
C TRP A 88 -11.09 5.19 9.30
N ALA A 89 -11.79 6.31 9.55
CA ALA A 89 -13.23 6.40 9.33
C ALA A 89 -13.61 7.16 8.05
N ILE A 90 -12.77 8.06 7.53
CA ILE A 90 -13.10 8.79 6.29
C ILE A 90 -12.36 8.20 5.09
N LYS A 91 -11.06 7.95 5.24
CA LYS A 91 -10.21 7.49 4.13
C LYS A 91 -10.70 6.19 3.48
N PRO A 92 -11.10 5.12 4.21
CA PRO A 92 -11.53 3.87 3.57
C PRO A 92 -12.82 4.04 2.75
N PHE A 93 -13.78 4.81 3.27
CA PHE A 93 -15.03 5.07 2.57
C PHE A 93 -14.82 5.97 1.37
N THR A 94 -13.94 6.97 1.48
CA THR A 94 -13.57 7.81 0.34
C THR A 94 -12.89 6.99 -0.75
N MET A 95 -11.96 6.10 -0.38
CA MET A 95 -11.33 5.17 -1.31
C MET A 95 -12.36 4.26 -1.98
N TYR A 96 -13.28 3.68 -1.22
CA TYR A 96 -14.34 2.84 -1.75
C TYR A 96 -15.27 3.60 -2.70
N LEU A 97 -15.71 4.80 -2.34
CA LEU A 97 -16.57 5.65 -3.18
C LEU A 97 -15.90 6.03 -4.50
N ILE A 98 -14.63 6.43 -4.45
CA ILE A 98 -13.86 6.73 -5.66
C ILE A 98 -13.72 5.47 -6.50
N ALA A 99 -13.34 4.34 -5.89
CA ALA A 99 -13.19 3.08 -6.61
C ALA A 99 -14.50 2.62 -7.26
N SER A 100 -15.63 2.67 -6.55
CA SER A 100 -16.93 2.25 -7.06
C SER A 100 -17.46 3.20 -8.13
N PHE A 101 -17.23 4.51 -8.01
CA PHE A 101 -17.57 5.48 -9.05
C PHE A 101 -16.77 5.20 -10.33
N PHE A 102 -15.44 5.11 -10.24
CA PHE A 102 -14.61 4.91 -11.43
C PHE A 102 -14.76 3.52 -12.03
N LEU A 103 -14.64 2.44 -11.25
CA LEU A 103 -14.73 1.07 -11.76
C LEU A 103 -16.17 0.66 -12.09
N GLY A 104 -17.14 1.08 -11.28
CA GLY A 104 -18.54 0.64 -11.41
C GLY A 104 -19.42 1.50 -12.31
N THR A 105 -19.04 2.75 -12.62
CA THR A 105 -19.83 3.61 -13.53
C THR A 105 -19.05 4.06 -14.74
N LEU A 106 -17.90 4.73 -14.54
CA LEU A 106 -17.16 5.36 -15.64
C LEU A 106 -16.44 4.34 -16.53
N PHE A 107 -15.78 3.36 -15.93
CA PHE A 107 -15.00 2.34 -16.63
C PHE A 107 -15.74 1.01 -16.80
N LEU A 108 -16.97 0.88 -16.31
CA LEU A 108 -17.79 -0.32 -16.50
C LEU A 108 -17.94 -0.66 -18.00
N GLY A 109 -18.13 0.36 -18.85
CA GLY A 109 -18.21 0.18 -20.31
C GLY A 109 -16.89 -0.11 -21.01
N VAL A 110 -15.74 0.07 -20.35
CA VAL A 110 -14.39 -0.13 -20.91
C VAL A 110 -13.76 -1.44 -20.43
N ILE A 111 -14.02 -1.82 -19.17
CA ILE A 111 -13.45 -3.02 -18.53
C ILE A 111 -14.36 -4.24 -18.71
N GLY A 112 -15.67 -4.05 -18.87
CA GLY A 112 -16.64 -5.15 -18.85
C GLY A 112 -16.89 -5.68 -17.44
N PRO A 113 -18.00 -6.39 -17.18
CA PRO A 113 -18.29 -6.99 -15.88
C PRO A 113 -17.48 -8.26 -15.56
N ASP A 114 -16.45 -8.58 -16.36
CA ASP A 114 -15.65 -9.82 -16.29
C ASP A 114 -14.31 -9.62 -15.55
#